data_AF-A0A936N8P3-F1
#
_entry.id   AF-A0A936N8P3-F1
#
_cell.length_a   1.000
_cell.length_b   1.000
_cell.length_c   1.000
_cell.angle_alpha   90.00
_cell.angle_beta   90.00
_cell.angle_gamma   90.00
#
_symmetry.space_group_name_H-M   'P 1'
#
loop_
_entity.id
_entity.type
_entity.pdbx_description
1 polymer ?
#
loop_
_entity_poly.entity_id
_entity_poly.type
_entity_poly.pdbx_seq_one_letter_code
_entity_poly.pdbx_strand_id
1 'polypeptide(L)'
;MVEFVVFAISAAIVLGGALGVVGFRSPVHNVLSLIATLFGVAVLFIAQEAYFLAAVQIIVYAGAIVVLFLFVIMLLGVDRLERLDADRLKGQQVAAAVVGGAIAVLSVLALFAGDQGAGADAAVTRSLQGERDVEGLARLVFTDYVWAFEITSALLGIAVVAAVLLSRRSSEAPIDADDYPEVTDIFESDVPEDFLDDPDDDLGAAGQAPSPRPVEAAGSPGDLVRDSEDPQ
;
A
#
# COMPACT_ATOMS: atom_id res chain seq x y z
N MET A 1 -30.99 4.77 32.82
CA MET A 1 -31.36 3.53 32.08
C MET A 1 -31.22 3.71 30.57
N VAL A 2 -31.84 4.73 29.97
CA VAL A 2 -31.72 5.00 28.53
C VAL A 2 -30.27 5.21 28.10
N GLU A 3 -29.49 6.01 28.83
CA GLU A 3 -28.07 6.24 28.56
C GLU A 3 -27.24 4.94 28.48
N PHE A 4 -27.44 4.03 29.44
CA PHE A 4 -26.74 2.73 29.45
C PHE A 4 -27.13 1.87 28.24
N VAL A 5 -28.40 1.89 27.84
CA VAL A 5 -28.87 1.17 26.65
C VAL A 5 -28.24 1.75 25.38
N VAL A 6 -28.21 3.07 25.24
CA VAL A 6 -27.55 3.76 24.12
C VAL A 6 -26.07 3.42 24.09
N PHE A 7 -25.38 3.49 25.22
CA PHE A 7 -23.99 3.11 25.36
C PHE A 7 -23.77 1.64 24.94
N ALA A 8 -24.55 0.70 25.46
CA ALA A 8 -24.39 -0.73 25.18
C ALA A 8 -24.62 -1.05 23.69
N ILE A 9 -25.65 -0.47 23.08
CA ILE A 9 -25.94 -0.65 21.65
C ILE A 9 -24.81 -0.07 20.80
N SER A 10 -24.41 1.17 21.07
CA SER A 10 -23.37 1.81 20.27
C SER A 10 -22.00 1.17 20.48
N ALA A 11 -21.66 0.70 21.69
CA ALA A 11 -20.46 -0.09 21.93
C ALA A 11 -20.48 -1.42 21.15
N ALA A 12 -21.64 -2.11 21.10
CA ALA A 12 -21.80 -3.31 20.29
C ALA A 12 -21.61 -3.03 18.79
N ILE A 13 -22.13 -1.90 18.28
CA ILE A 13 -21.92 -1.46 16.89
C ILE A 13 -20.43 -1.16 16.63
N VAL A 14 -19.76 -0.45 17.54
CA VAL A 14 -18.33 -0.11 17.43
C VAL A 14 -17.48 -1.37 17.35
N LEU A 15 -17.68 -2.31 18.27
CA LEU A 15 -16.91 -3.56 18.34
C LEU A 15 -17.24 -4.49 17.17
N GLY A 16 -18.53 -4.65 16.84
CA GLY A 16 -18.97 -5.45 15.70
C GLY A 16 -18.44 -4.90 14.38
N GLY A 17 -18.44 -3.58 14.21
CA GLY A 17 -17.85 -2.90 13.07
C GLY A 17 -16.33 -3.06 13.01
N ALA A 18 -15.63 -2.92 14.14
CA ALA A 18 -14.18 -3.08 14.18
C ALA A 18 -13.74 -4.50 13.79
N LEU A 19 -14.49 -5.51 14.24
CA LEU A 19 -14.29 -6.90 13.81
C LEU A 19 -14.59 -7.09 12.32
N GLY A 20 -15.65 -6.47 11.81
CA GLY A 20 -16.02 -6.54 10.39
C GLY A 20 -14.98 -5.90 9.46
N VAL A 21 -14.38 -4.76 9.85
CA VAL A 21 -13.32 -4.08 9.08
C VAL A 21 -12.12 -4.97 8.77
N VAL A 22 -11.80 -5.88 9.68
CA VAL A 22 -10.64 -6.80 9.56
C VAL A 22 -11.08 -8.17 9.06
N GLY A 23 -12.33 -8.55 9.30
CA GLY A 23 -12.87 -9.88 9.00
C GLY A 23 -13.40 -10.05 7.58
N PHE A 24 -13.92 -9.00 6.93
CA PHE A 24 -14.45 -9.14 5.58
C PHE A 24 -13.35 -9.18 4.52
N ARG A 25 -13.56 -9.99 3.48
CA ARG A 25 -12.63 -10.10 2.34
C ARG A 25 -12.82 -8.98 1.33
N SER A 26 -14.05 -8.51 1.18
CA SER A 26 -14.38 -7.46 0.21
C SER A 26 -14.02 -6.08 0.80
N PRO A 27 -13.16 -5.29 0.11
CA PRO A 27 -12.80 -3.93 0.51
C PRO A 27 -13.99 -3.02 0.82
N VAL A 28 -15.07 -3.12 0.03
CA VAL A 28 -16.27 -2.30 0.24
C VAL A 28 -16.97 -2.65 1.56
N HIS A 29 -17.06 -3.95 1.88
CA HIS A 29 -17.66 -4.41 3.14
C HIS A 29 -16.82 -3.99 4.34
N ASN A 30 -15.48 -4.03 4.23
CA ASN A 30 -14.60 -3.53 5.27
C ASN A 30 -14.85 -2.04 5.55
N VAL A 31 -14.96 -1.23 4.50
CA VAL A 31 -15.18 0.21 4.69
C VAL A 31 -16.60 0.52 5.21
N LEU A 32 -17.63 -0.19 4.75
CA LEU A 32 -18.98 -0.05 5.32
C LEU A 32 -19.01 -0.40 6.82
N SER A 33 -18.25 -1.43 7.21
CA SER A 33 -18.07 -1.80 8.61
C SER A 33 -17.33 -0.72 9.41
N LEU A 34 -16.35 -0.05 8.79
CA LEU A 34 -15.67 1.11 9.38
C LEU A 34 -16.62 2.28 9.62
N ILE A 35 -17.50 2.57 8.65
CA ILE A 35 -18.52 3.63 8.80
C ILE A 35 -19.43 3.33 9.99
N ALA A 36 -19.86 2.08 10.15
CA ALA A 36 -20.66 1.67 11.30
C ALA A 36 -19.92 1.94 12.63
N THR A 37 -18.63 1.61 12.71
CA THR A 37 -17.79 1.93 13.88
C THR A 37 -17.71 3.43 14.14
N LEU A 38 -17.40 4.24 13.12
CA LEU A 38 -17.26 5.69 13.28
C LEU A 38 -18.58 6.35 13.69
N PHE A 39 -19.71 5.85 13.17
CA PHE A 39 -21.03 6.31 13.57
C PHE A 39 -21.36 5.91 15.02
N GLY A 40 -21.04 4.68 15.42
CA GLY A 40 -21.18 4.23 16.80
C GLY A 40 -20.36 5.11 17.77
N VAL A 41 -19.12 5.46 17.41
CA VAL A 41 -18.29 6.40 18.18
C VAL A 41 -18.92 7.79 18.25
N ALA A 42 -19.48 8.31 17.15
CA ALA A 42 -20.17 9.60 17.17
C ALA A 42 -21.37 9.60 18.13
N VAL A 43 -22.13 8.50 18.20
CA VAL A 43 -23.22 8.36 19.19
C VAL A 43 -22.67 8.29 20.61
N LEU A 44 -21.51 7.64 20.85
CA LEU A 44 -20.84 7.67 22.16
C LEU A 44 -20.42 9.09 22.57
N PHE A 45 -19.93 9.91 21.64
CA PHE A 45 -19.62 11.31 21.92
C PHE A 45 -20.86 12.12 22.27
N ILE A 46 -21.97 11.92 21.57
CA ILE A 46 -23.26 12.56 21.92
C ILE A 46 -23.72 12.12 23.32
N ALA A 47 -23.57 10.84 23.66
CA ALA A 47 -23.93 10.31 24.97
C ALA A 47 -23.07 10.90 26.11
N GLN A 48 -21.85 11.33 25.80
CA GLN A 48 -20.92 12.00 26.73
C GLN A 48 -21.01 13.53 26.65
N GLU A 49 -22.07 14.09 26.05
CA GLU A 49 -22.29 15.53 25.87
C GLU A 49 -21.19 16.26 25.05
N ALA A 50 -20.34 15.52 24.35
CA ALA A 50 -19.26 16.05 23.50
C ALA A 50 -19.77 16.33 22.07
N TYR A 51 -20.71 17.27 21.93
CA TYR A 51 -21.42 17.52 20.68
C TYR A 51 -20.51 18.02 19.56
N PHE A 52 -19.50 18.84 19.86
CA PHE A 52 -18.57 19.31 18.84
C PHE A 52 -17.75 18.16 18.26
N LEU A 53 -17.19 17.29 19.12
CA LEU A 53 -16.43 16.12 18.69
C LEU A 53 -17.29 15.16 17.87
N ALA A 54 -18.55 14.94 18.27
CA ALA A 54 -19.49 14.13 17.50
C ALA A 54 -19.74 14.69 16.08
N ALA A 55 -19.91 16.01 15.95
CA ALA A 55 -20.10 16.66 14.66
C ALA A 55 -18.85 16.53 13.76
N VAL A 56 -17.65 16.78 14.32
CA VAL A 56 -16.38 16.62 13.60
C VAL A 56 -16.15 15.16 13.19
N GLN A 57 -16.52 14.20 14.03
CA GLN A 57 -16.45 12.77 13.73
C GLN A 57 -17.26 12.41 12.49
N ILE A 58 -18.48 12.92 12.38
CA ILE A 58 -19.35 12.65 11.23
C ILE A 58 -18.84 13.38 9.98
N ILE A 59 -18.50 14.67 10.08
CA ILE A 59 -18.12 15.48 8.92
C ILE A 59 -16.76 15.04 8.35
N VAL A 60 -15.75 14.88 9.20
CA VAL A 60 -14.36 14.65 8.78
C VAL A 60 -14.07 13.17 8.60
N TYR A 61 -14.31 12.35 9.63
CA TYR A 61 -13.96 10.92 9.57
C TYR A 61 -14.93 10.14 8.69
N ALA A 62 -16.22 10.11 9.04
CA ALA A 62 -17.20 9.33 8.29
C ALA A 62 -17.54 9.97 6.92
N GLY A 63 -17.55 11.30 6.86
CA GLY A 63 -17.85 12.07 5.67
C GLY A 63 -16.66 12.14 4.71
N ALA A 64 -15.69 13.02 4.98
CA ALA A 64 -14.63 13.30 4.02
C ALA A 64 -13.65 12.14 3.82
N ILE A 65 -13.04 11.64 4.90
CA ILE A 65 -11.93 10.67 4.82
C ILE A 65 -12.44 9.34 4.28
N VAL A 66 -13.50 8.79 4.88
CA VAL A 66 -13.98 7.46 4.47
C VAL A 66 -14.60 7.48 3.08
N VAL A 67 -15.33 8.53 2.68
CA VAL A 67 -15.84 8.63 1.29
C VAL A 67 -14.70 8.77 0.29
N LEU A 68 -13.63 9.51 0.61
CA LEU A 68 -12.43 9.56 -0.24
C LEU A 68 -11.81 8.17 -0.38
N PHE A 69 -11.68 7.41 0.71
CA PHE A 69 -11.21 6.03 0.67
C PHE A 69 -12.11 5.14 -0.18
N LEU A 70 -13.43 5.21 -0.01
CA LEU A 70 -14.41 4.48 -0.82
C LEU A 70 -14.24 4.77 -2.31
N PHE A 71 -14.07 6.04 -2.66
CA PHE A 71 -13.83 6.45 -4.04
C PHE A 71 -12.53 5.85 -4.57
N VAL A 72 -11.43 5.94 -3.81
CA VAL A 72 -10.12 5.40 -4.21
C VAL A 72 -10.16 3.88 -4.40
N ILE A 73 -10.73 3.11 -3.45
CA ILE A 73 -10.80 1.65 -3.60
C ILE A 73 -11.67 1.23 -4.79
N MET A 74 -12.71 2.02 -5.08
CA MET A 74 -13.60 1.75 -6.20
C MET A 74 -12.94 2.09 -7.53
N LEU A 75 -12.16 3.18 -7.59
CA LEU A 75 -11.35 3.52 -8.75
C LEU A 75 -10.23 2.51 -9.02
N LEU A 76 -9.60 1.95 -7.98
CA LEU A 76 -8.56 0.93 -8.11
C LEU A 76 -9.09 -0.43 -8.62
N GLY A 77 -10.40 -0.64 -8.55
CA GLY A 77 -11.04 -1.90 -8.90
C GLY A 77 -10.91 -2.93 -7.79
N VAL A 78 -12.05 -3.38 -7.27
CA VAL A 78 -12.14 -4.31 -6.13
C VAL A 78 -11.47 -5.67 -6.45
N ASP A 79 -11.60 -6.15 -7.69
CA ASP A 79 -11.05 -7.44 -8.13
C ASP A 79 -9.52 -7.51 -8.08
N ARG A 80 -8.84 -6.37 -8.26
CA ARG A 80 -7.38 -6.31 -8.22
C ARG A 80 -6.87 -6.47 -6.79
N LEU A 81 -7.59 -5.91 -5.82
CA LEU A 81 -7.25 -6.00 -4.39
C LEU A 81 -7.49 -7.43 -3.86
N GLU A 82 -8.56 -8.10 -4.30
CA GLU A 82 -8.87 -9.45 -3.86
C GLU A 82 -7.85 -10.51 -4.33
N ARG A 83 -7.19 -10.30 -5.48
CA ARG A 83 -6.16 -11.22 -6.00
C ARG A 83 -4.82 -11.14 -5.27
N LEU A 84 -4.52 -10.01 -4.61
CA LEU A 84 -3.28 -9.81 -3.85
C LEU A 84 -3.28 -10.55 -2.51
N ASP A 85 -4.45 -10.96 -2.00
CA ASP A 85 -4.59 -11.66 -0.70
C ASP A 85 -4.35 -13.20 -0.80
N ALA A 86 -4.06 -13.72 -2.00
CA ALA A 86 -3.86 -15.16 -2.20
C ALA A 86 -2.56 -15.69 -1.55
N ASP A 87 -1.60 -14.82 -1.21
CA ASP A 87 -0.26 -15.19 -0.77
C ASP A 87 0.07 -14.76 0.68
N ARG A 88 -0.92 -14.82 1.60
CA ARG A 88 -0.65 -14.60 3.03
C ARG A 88 0.07 -15.80 3.66
N LEU A 89 1.30 -15.58 4.14
CA LEU A 89 2.02 -16.54 4.96
C LEU A 89 1.22 -16.82 6.25
N LYS A 90 0.80 -18.08 6.43
CA LYS A 90 -0.03 -18.55 7.56
C LYS A 90 0.52 -18.16 8.94
N GLY A 91 1.85 -17.97 9.07
CA GLY A 91 2.49 -17.53 10.31
C GLY A 91 2.11 -16.12 10.75
N GLN A 92 1.83 -15.20 9.82
CA GLN A 92 1.46 -13.82 10.13
C GLN A 92 0.07 -13.72 10.77
N GLN A 93 -0.87 -14.56 10.34
CA GLN A 93 -2.23 -14.57 10.89
C GLN A 93 -2.23 -15.05 12.35
N VAL A 94 -1.42 -16.07 12.67
CA VAL A 94 -1.27 -16.56 14.04
C VAL A 94 -0.58 -15.51 14.92
N ALA A 95 0.49 -14.87 14.43
CA ALA A 95 1.15 -13.80 15.16
C ALA A 95 0.21 -12.62 15.43
N ALA A 96 -0.56 -12.18 14.43
CA ALA A 96 -1.53 -11.10 14.58
C ALA A 96 -2.65 -11.47 15.58
N ALA A 97 -3.15 -12.70 15.55
CA ALA A 97 -4.16 -13.18 16.49
C ALA A 97 -3.62 -13.26 17.93
N VAL A 98 -2.39 -13.74 18.12
CA VAL A 98 -1.76 -13.81 19.44
C VAL A 98 -1.52 -12.42 20.01
N VAL A 99 -0.95 -11.50 19.22
CA VAL A 99 -0.71 -10.12 19.66
C VAL A 99 -2.03 -9.39 19.93
N GLY A 100 -3.01 -9.50 19.03
CA GLY A 100 -4.33 -8.91 19.22
C GLY A 100 -5.04 -9.46 20.46
N GLY A 101 -4.97 -10.78 20.68
CA GLY A 101 -5.51 -11.44 21.87
C GLY A 101 -4.80 -10.99 23.16
N ALA A 102 -3.48 -10.88 23.15
CA ALA A 102 -2.71 -10.40 24.28
C ALA A 102 -3.08 -8.94 24.64
N ILE A 103 -3.22 -8.07 23.65
CA ILE A 103 -3.66 -6.67 23.86
C ILE A 103 -5.09 -6.64 24.40
N ALA A 104 -5.99 -7.48 23.88
CA ALA A 104 -7.37 -7.55 24.36
C ALA A 104 -7.44 -8.01 25.83
N VAL A 105 -6.70 -9.07 26.18
CA VAL A 105 -6.59 -9.55 27.58
C VAL A 105 -5.99 -8.48 28.47
N LEU A 106 -4.92 -7.81 28.03
CA LEU A 106 -4.29 -6.75 28.81
C LEU A 106 -5.23 -5.55 29.01
N SER A 107 -6.03 -5.20 28.01
CA SER A 107 -7.05 -4.16 28.10
C SER A 107 -8.12 -4.53 29.13
N VAL A 108 -8.61 -5.77 29.10
CA VAL A 108 -9.61 -6.26 30.07
C VAL A 108 -9.02 -6.30 31.48
N LEU A 109 -7.80 -6.80 31.66
CA LEU A 109 -7.11 -6.80 32.95
C LEU A 109 -6.90 -5.37 33.47
N ALA A 110 -6.53 -4.42 32.62
CA ALA A 110 -6.39 -3.02 33.01
C ALA A 110 -7.71 -2.41 33.51
N LEU A 111 -8.85 -2.79 32.90
CA LEU A 111 -10.17 -2.36 33.36
C LEU A 111 -10.53 -2.91 34.75
N PHE A 112 -10.10 -4.13 35.08
CA PHE A 112 -10.36 -4.75 36.39
C PHE A 112 -9.32 -4.40 37.46
N ALA A 113 -8.09 -4.07 37.06
CA ALA A 113 -7.00 -3.66 37.95
C ALA A 113 -7.00 -2.16 38.24
N GLY A 114 -7.67 -1.36 37.41
CA GLY A 114 -7.92 0.05 37.68
C GLY A 114 -8.76 0.20 38.94
N ASP A 115 -8.24 0.92 39.94
CA ASP A 115 -8.99 1.30 41.12
C ASP A 115 -10.27 2.02 40.68
N GLN A 116 -11.44 1.52 41.11
CA GLN A 116 -12.73 2.16 40.83
C GLN A 116 -12.85 3.56 41.48
N GLY A 117 -11.81 3.99 42.21
CA GLY A 117 -11.61 5.33 42.76
C GLY A 117 -11.19 6.42 41.76
N ALA A 118 -10.91 6.11 40.48
CA ALA A 118 -10.77 7.13 39.44
C ALA A 118 -12.14 7.72 39.03
N GLY A 119 -12.98 8.05 40.01
CA GLY A 119 -14.05 9.01 39.79
C GLY A 119 -13.37 10.31 39.37
N ALA A 120 -13.60 10.73 38.12
CA ALA A 120 -13.22 12.06 37.68
C ALA A 120 -13.62 13.02 38.80
N ASP A 121 -12.62 13.71 39.36
CA ASP A 121 -12.78 14.61 40.49
C ASP A 121 -14.02 15.47 40.20
N ALA A 122 -15.11 15.27 40.96
CA ALA A 122 -16.43 15.77 40.53
C ALA A 122 -16.44 17.30 40.38
N ALA A 123 -15.44 17.97 40.94
CA ALA A 123 -15.14 19.39 40.74
C ALA A 123 -14.66 19.70 39.30
N VAL A 124 -13.80 18.88 38.71
CA VAL A 124 -13.32 19.03 37.32
C VAL A 124 -14.47 18.79 36.34
N THR A 125 -15.23 17.70 36.51
CA THR A 125 -16.38 17.38 35.64
C THR A 125 -17.47 18.46 35.70
N ARG A 126 -17.73 19.03 36.89
CA ARG A 126 -18.72 20.12 37.04
C ARG A 126 -18.26 21.44 36.43
N SER A 127 -16.95 21.73 36.42
CA SER A 127 -16.41 22.94 35.79
C SER A 127 -16.52 22.92 34.27
N LEU A 128 -16.53 21.72 33.65
CA LEU A 128 -16.65 21.55 32.20
C LEU A 128 -18.11 21.59 31.71
N GLN A 129 -19.10 21.47 32.58
CA GLN A 129 -20.51 21.55 32.23
C GLN A 129 -21.04 23.00 32.09
N GLY A 130 -20.29 24.00 32.57
CA GLY A 130 -20.71 25.41 32.58
C GLY A 130 -20.37 26.21 31.31
N GLU A 131 -19.23 25.91 30.68
CA GLU A 131 -18.76 26.61 29.49
C GLU A 131 -19.04 25.78 28.24
N ARG A 132 -19.75 26.37 27.30
CA ARG A 132 -20.13 25.75 26.03
C ARG A 132 -18.91 25.19 25.30
N ASP A 133 -18.91 23.87 25.13
CA ASP A 133 -17.92 22.98 24.48
C ASP A 133 -17.08 23.64 23.36
N VAL A 134 -17.73 24.33 22.42
CA VAL A 134 -17.06 24.97 21.27
C VAL A 134 -16.25 26.22 21.64
N GLU A 135 -16.78 27.08 22.51
CA GLU A 135 -16.11 28.34 22.88
C GLU A 135 -14.91 28.07 23.79
N GLY A 136 -15.04 27.11 24.71
CA GLY A 136 -13.93 26.61 25.50
C GLY A 136 -12.82 26.03 24.63
N LEU A 137 -13.17 25.11 23.71
CA LEU A 137 -12.20 24.53 22.76
C LEU A 137 -11.53 25.60 21.89
N ALA A 138 -12.28 26.57 21.37
CA ALA A 138 -11.72 27.66 20.59
C ALA A 138 -10.69 28.45 21.41
N ARG A 139 -11.02 28.81 22.65
CA ARG A 139 -10.07 29.52 23.53
C ARG A 139 -8.79 28.71 23.73
N LEU A 140 -8.90 27.42 24.08
CA LEU A 140 -7.73 26.55 24.28
C LEU A 140 -6.87 26.44 23.02
N VAL A 141 -7.50 26.23 21.85
CA VAL A 141 -6.79 26.09 20.57
C VAL A 141 -6.09 27.38 20.15
N PHE A 142 -6.71 28.54 20.38
CA PHE A 142 -6.18 29.85 19.99
C PHE A 142 -5.32 30.55 21.06
N THR A 143 -5.26 30.05 22.29
CA THR A 143 -4.35 30.60 23.33
C THR A 143 -3.25 29.62 23.69
N ASP A 144 -3.62 28.48 24.26
CA ASP A 144 -2.66 27.57 24.92
C ASP A 144 -2.02 26.62 23.91
N TYR A 145 -2.80 26.21 22.89
CA TYR A 145 -2.38 25.28 21.85
C TYR A 145 -2.12 25.95 20.49
N VAL A 146 -1.73 27.23 20.49
CA VAL A 146 -1.45 28.00 19.25
C VAL A 146 -0.44 27.30 18.34
N TRP A 147 0.59 26.67 18.92
CA TRP A 147 1.58 25.94 18.13
C TRP A 147 1.00 24.71 17.44
N ALA A 148 0.10 23.98 18.11
CA ALA A 148 -0.58 22.83 17.50
C ALA A 148 -1.52 23.29 16.38
N PHE A 149 -2.22 24.41 16.56
CA PHE A 149 -3.06 25.01 15.52
C PHE A 149 -2.23 25.41 14.29
N GLU A 150 -1.12 26.13 14.50
CA GLU A 150 -0.24 26.59 13.43
C GLU A 150 0.31 25.42 12.60
N ILE A 151 0.85 24.39 13.28
CA ILE A 151 1.39 23.18 12.63
C ILE A 151 0.29 22.45 11.85
N THR A 152 -0.92 22.35 12.41
CA THR A 152 -2.05 21.69 11.72
C THR A 152 -2.45 22.46 10.47
N SER A 153 -2.49 23.79 10.52
CA SER A 153 -2.82 24.63 9.36
C SER A 153 -1.78 24.49 8.25
N ALA A 154 -0.48 24.47 8.60
CA ALA A 154 0.60 24.23 7.66
C ALA A 154 0.53 22.82 7.07
N LEU A 155 0.23 21.81 7.89
CA LEU A 155 0.07 20.42 7.46
C LEU A 155 -1.10 20.26 6.47
N LEU A 156 -2.23 20.91 6.71
CA LEU A 156 -3.36 20.93 5.76
C LEU A 156 -2.98 21.65 4.45
N GLY A 157 -2.26 22.76 4.52
CA GLY A 157 -1.76 23.47 3.32
C GLY A 157 -0.82 22.59 2.49
N ILE A 158 0.15 21.93 3.14
CA ILE A 158 1.07 20.99 2.49
C ILE A 158 0.31 19.80 1.91
N ALA A 159 -0.69 19.26 2.60
CA ALA A 159 -1.49 18.14 2.10
C ALA A 159 -2.21 18.47 0.79
N VAL A 160 -2.80 19.67 0.67
CA VAL A 160 -3.46 20.12 -0.57
C VAL A 160 -2.44 20.28 -1.70
N VAL A 161 -1.32 20.95 -1.45
CA VAL A 161 -0.26 21.11 -2.46
C VAL A 161 0.29 19.75 -2.90
N ALA A 162 0.55 18.84 -1.95
CA ALA A 162 1.04 17.49 -2.23
C ALA A 162 0.04 16.67 -3.04
N ALA A 163 -1.26 16.73 -2.70
CA ALA A 163 -2.31 16.05 -3.45
C ALA A 163 -2.41 16.55 -4.89
N VAL A 164 -2.35 17.87 -5.11
CA VAL A 164 -2.39 18.46 -6.46
C VAL A 164 -1.15 18.09 -7.25
N LEU A 165 0.05 18.20 -6.66
CA LEU A 165 1.31 17.84 -7.33
C LEU A 165 1.35 16.37 -7.70
N LEU A 166 0.91 15.47 -6.81
CA LEU A 166 0.87 14.02 -7.05
C LEU A 166 -0.19 13.64 -8.10
N SER A 167 -1.31 14.37 -8.15
CA SER A 167 -2.36 14.12 -9.14
C SER A 167 -1.98 14.54 -10.56
N ARG A 168 -0.92 15.34 -10.75
CA ARG A 168 -0.49 15.77 -12.08
C ARG A 168 0.25 14.62 -12.77
N ARG A 169 -0.35 14.09 -13.84
CA ARG A 169 0.31 13.15 -14.74
C ARG A 169 1.29 13.90 -15.64
N SER A 170 2.58 13.61 -15.55
CA SER A 170 3.57 14.06 -16.54
C SER A 170 3.20 13.43 -17.89
N SER A 171 2.78 14.24 -18.85
CA SER A 171 2.77 13.82 -20.25
C SER A 171 4.20 13.93 -20.75
N GLU A 172 5.01 12.91 -20.48
CA GLU A 172 6.20 12.69 -21.29
C GLU A 172 5.67 12.11 -22.61
N ALA A 173 5.80 12.88 -23.69
CA ALA A 173 5.48 12.38 -25.02
C ALA A 173 6.30 11.11 -25.26
N PRO A 174 5.72 10.04 -25.85
CA PRO A 174 6.49 8.87 -26.25
C PRO A 174 7.68 9.34 -27.08
N ILE A 175 8.89 8.92 -26.73
CA ILE A 175 10.04 9.06 -27.62
C ILE A 175 9.70 8.19 -28.84
N ASP A 176 9.38 8.85 -29.96
CA ASP A 176 9.07 8.16 -31.21
C ASP A 176 10.30 7.35 -31.61
N ALA A 177 10.09 6.06 -31.89
CA ALA A 177 11.16 5.15 -32.29
C ALA A 177 11.78 5.52 -33.64
N ASP A 178 11.17 6.47 -34.36
CA ASP A 178 11.64 7.02 -35.63
C ASP A 178 12.64 8.17 -35.45
N ASP A 179 12.83 8.69 -34.21
CA ASP A 179 13.85 9.70 -33.86
C ASP A 179 15.22 9.08 -33.52
N TYR A 180 15.37 7.76 -33.57
CA TYR A 180 16.68 7.12 -33.45
C TYR A 180 17.37 7.18 -34.82
N PRO A 181 18.56 7.80 -34.94
CA PRO A 181 19.34 7.69 -36.18
C PRO A 181 19.59 6.21 -36.45
N GLU A 182 19.21 5.76 -37.64
CA GLU A 182 19.38 4.37 -38.05
C GLU A 182 20.88 4.07 -38.01
N VAL A 183 21.27 2.96 -37.40
CA VAL A 183 22.70 2.65 -37.16
C VAL A 183 23.49 2.61 -38.47
N THR A 184 22.81 2.36 -39.58
CA THR A 184 23.29 2.42 -40.96
C THR A 184 23.91 3.79 -41.30
N ASP A 185 23.31 4.89 -40.87
CA ASP A 185 23.79 6.25 -41.15
C ASP A 185 25.10 6.59 -40.41
N ILE A 186 25.38 5.89 -39.31
CA ILE A 186 26.60 6.10 -38.51
C ILE A 186 27.82 5.49 -39.21
N PHE A 187 27.63 4.39 -39.94
CA PHE A 187 28.72 3.66 -40.57
C PHE A 187 28.98 4.09 -42.01
N GLU A 188 28.03 4.72 -42.70
CA GLU A 188 28.18 5.09 -44.12
C GLU A 188 29.06 6.34 -44.32
N SER A 189 29.23 7.19 -43.30
CA SER A 189 30.02 8.42 -43.41
C SER A 189 31.55 8.24 -43.32
N ASP A 190 32.02 7.06 -42.89
CA ASP A 190 33.44 6.79 -42.58
C ASP A 190 34.07 5.65 -43.41
N VAL A 191 33.39 5.11 -44.44
CA VAL A 191 33.98 4.09 -45.32
C VAL A 191 34.70 4.76 -46.50
N PRO A 192 36.03 4.65 -46.62
CA PRO A 192 36.76 5.12 -47.80
C PRO A 192 36.32 4.32 -49.03
N GLU A 193 35.97 5.00 -50.13
CA GLU A 193 35.54 4.36 -51.38
C GLU A 193 36.60 3.42 -51.99
N ASP A 194 37.84 3.51 -51.53
CA ASP A 194 38.97 2.66 -51.91
C ASP A 194 38.76 1.16 -51.60
N PHE A 195 37.76 0.82 -50.79
CA PHE A 195 37.43 -0.58 -50.43
C PHE A 195 36.35 -1.21 -51.33
N LEU A 196 35.86 -0.51 -52.34
CA LEU A 196 34.85 -0.99 -53.30
C LEU A 196 35.42 -1.37 -54.66
N ASP A 197 36.71 -1.77 -54.73
CA ASP A 197 37.24 -2.40 -55.95
C ASP A 197 36.69 -3.82 -56.09
N ASP A 198 36.14 -4.07 -57.28
CA ASP A 198 35.43 -5.26 -57.74
C ASP A 198 36.29 -6.53 -57.57
N PRO A 199 35.87 -7.56 -56.79
CA PRO A 199 36.65 -8.78 -56.61
C PRO A 199 36.68 -9.70 -57.83
N ASP A 200 36.03 -9.34 -58.94
CA ASP A 200 35.90 -10.21 -60.12
C ASP A 200 37.14 -10.19 -61.05
N ASP A 201 38.13 -9.33 -60.84
CA ASP A 201 39.32 -9.26 -61.71
C ASP A 201 40.38 -10.35 -61.43
N ASP A 202 40.29 -11.06 -60.30
CA ASP A 202 41.28 -12.09 -59.88
C ASP A 202 40.77 -13.54 -60.01
N LEU A 203 39.60 -13.77 -60.61
CA LEU A 203 39.02 -15.12 -60.76
C LEU A 203 39.57 -15.93 -61.96
N GLY A 204 40.52 -15.38 -62.72
CA GLY A 204 41.11 -16.03 -63.90
C GLY A 204 42.21 -17.07 -63.62
N ALA A 205 42.79 -17.13 -62.41
CA ALA A 205 44.04 -17.86 -62.17
C ALA A 205 43.98 -19.00 -61.12
N ALA A 206 42.85 -19.24 -60.46
CA ALA A 206 42.74 -20.23 -59.37
C ALA A 206 41.88 -21.47 -59.72
N GLY A 207 42.02 -21.99 -60.94
CA GLY A 207 41.42 -23.24 -61.36
C GLY A 207 42.19 -24.48 -60.86
N GLN A 208 42.24 -24.73 -59.54
CA GLN A 208 42.47 -26.08 -58.98
C GLN A 208 42.18 -26.12 -57.47
N ALA A 209 40.92 -26.40 -57.09
CA ALA A 209 40.63 -26.76 -55.70
C ALA A 209 41.24 -28.15 -55.39
N PRO A 210 41.99 -28.32 -54.29
CA PRO A 210 42.49 -29.63 -53.89
C PRO A 210 41.33 -30.55 -53.46
N SER A 211 41.33 -31.78 -53.95
CA SER A 211 40.31 -32.79 -53.66
C SER A 211 40.18 -33.05 -52.15
N PRO A 212 38.96 -33.16 -51.59
CA PRO A 212 38.78 -33.50 -50.19
C PRO A 212 39.36 -34.90 -49.90
N ARG A 213 40.25 -34.98 -48.91
CA ARG A 213 40.84 -36.25 -48.43
C ARG A 213 39.73 -37.11 -47.80
N PRO A 214 39.75 -38.45 -47.98
CA PRO A 214 38.82 -39.34 -47.30
C PRO A 214 38.98 -39.18 -45.78
N VAL A 215 37.88 -38.88 -45.09
CA VAL A 215 37.82 -38.87 -43.63
C VAL A 215 37.95 -40.32 -43.19
N GLU A 216 39.11 -40.71 -42.67
CA GLU A 216 39.31 -41.99 -41.99
C GLU A 216 38.27 -42.12 -40.89
N ALA A 217 37.44 -43.15 -41.01
CA ALA A 217 36.39 -43.47 -40.07
C ALA A 217 36.98 -43.63 -38.67
N ALA A 218 36.61 -42.72 -37.77
CA ALA A 218 36.79 -42.90 -36.35
C ALA A 218 36.24 -44.28 -35.96
N GLY A 219 37.05 -45.03 -35.21
CA GLY A 219 36.85 -46.42 -34.87
C GLY A 219 35.45 -46.73 -34.37
N SER A 220 34.97 -47.91 -34.78
CA SER A 220 33.72 -48.51 -34.36
C SER A 220 33.61 -48.53 -32.83
N PRO A 221 32.42 -48.24 -32.24
CA PRO A 221 32.20 -48.20 -30.79
C PRO A 221 32.12 -49.61 -30.17
N GLY A 222 33.07 -50.49 -30.52
CA GLY A 222 33.18 -51.88 -30.04
C GLY A 222 34.50 -52.20 -29.32
N ASP A 223 35.49 -51.31 -29.38
CA ASP A 223 36.85 -51.60 -28.88
C ASP A 223 37.15 -51.08 -27.45
N LEU A 224 36.15 -50.58 -26.71
CA LEU A 224 36.33 -50.05 -25.35
C LEU A 224 36.00 -51.04 -24.22
N VAL A 225 35.93 -52.35 -24.48
CA VAL A 225 35.49 -53.36 -23.48
C VAL A 225 36.53 -54.49 -23.26
N ARG A 226 37.80 -54.32 -23.65
CA ARG A 226 38.78 -55.43 -23.56
C ARG A 226 40.11 -55.18 -22.85
N ASP A 227 40.27 -54.09 -22.11
CA ASP A 227 41.41 -53.94 -21.20
C ASP A 227 40.92 -53.76 -19.75
N SER A 228 40.45 -54.87 -19.18
CA SER A 228 40.31 -55.04 -17.73
C SER A 228 40.87 -56.40 -17.33
N GLU A 229 42.20 -56.57 -17.42
CA GLU A 229 42.91 -57.66 -16.73
C GLU A 229 44.28 -57.16 -16.20
N ASP A 230 44.32 -56.97 -14.87
CA ASP A 230 45.43 -57.21 -13.91
C ASP A 230 46.76 -56.40 -14.03
N PRO A 231 47.65 -56.32 -13.01
CA PRO A 231 47.62 -56.93 -11.67
C PRO A 231 48.04 -56.02 -10.48
N GLN A 232 47.65 -56.42 -9.26
CA GLN A 232 48.44 -56.52 -8.01
C GLN A 232 47.68 -57.36 -6.98
#